data_AF-A0A7K9Q4I5-F1
#
_entry.id   AF-A0A7K9Q4I5-F1
#
_cell.length_a   1.000
_cell.length_b   1.000
_cell.length_c   1.000
_cell.angle_alpha   90.00
_cell.angle_beta   90.00
_cell.angle_gamma   90.00
#
_symmetry.space_group_name_H-M   'P 1'
#
loop_
_entity.id
_entity.type
_entity.pdbx_description
1 polymer ?
#
loop_
_entity_poly.entity_id
_entity_poly.type
_entity_poly.pdbx_seq_one_letter_code
_entity_poly.pdbx_strand_id
1 'polypeptide(L)'
;SDGLEATVVVKNPCKFPIEFYSLDFDEQYLEEEKILRIAVGSGSEYSKTFLMPSRAVGETLPPEVLEEYEAHKKRKAQRAEIKAMTEARAKAEAEAKAMGPDAPAYRRTVAFYPEPVVKVTDNPISRAVMRHRGVDPSLERPKARQQRGIVIIIHGAPRAGKSDIAASLCYYYDADYLRIDTVVIEAITNG
;
A
#
# COMPACT_ATOMS: atom_id res chain seq x y z
N SER A 1 31.96 27.60 15.78
CA SER A 1 32.09 26.98 17.11
C SER A 1 32.87 25.71 16.92
N ASP A 2 34.11 25.68 17.40
CA ASP A 2 34.96 24.50 17.27
C ASP A 2 34.36 23.40 18.14
N GLY A 3 34.01 22.27 17.52
CA GLY A 3 33.41 21.13 18.21
C GLY A 3 34.38 20.52 19.20
N LEU A 4 33.86 20.06 20.35
CA LEU A 4 34.62 19.27 21.31
C LEU A 4 34.57 17.80 20.89
N GLU A 5 35.71 17.25 20.49
CA GLU A 5 35.86 15.82 20.22
C GLU A 5 36.23 15.08 21.51
N ALA A 6 35.54 13.97 21.79
CA ALA A 6 35.81 13.12 22.95
C ALA A 6 35.72 11.64 22.55
N THR A 7 36.67 10.83 23.03
CA THR A 7 36.71 9.40 22.76
C THR A 7 36.02 8.62 23.89
N VAL A 8 35.09 7.74 23.54
CA VAL A 8 34.36 6.89 24.49
C VAL A 8 34.71 5.42 24.24
N VAL A 9 35.10 4.71 25.30
CA VAL A 9 35.37 3.26 25.24
C VAL A 9 34.16 2.52 25.81
N VAL A 10 33.53 1.69 24.99
CA VAL A 10 32.37 0.90 25.41
C VAL A 10 32.74 -0.58 25.51
N LYS A 11 32.42 -1.20 26.64
CA LYS A 11 32.57 -2.65 26.84
C LYS A 11 31.18 -3.27 26.92
N ASN A 12 30.92 -4.29 26.11
CA ASN A 12 29.67 -5.04 26.13
C ASN A 12 29.78 -6.21 27.14
N PRO A 13 29.11 -6.16 28.30
CA PRO A 13 29.11 -7.27 29.27
C PRO A 13 28.11 -8.39 28.92
N CYS A 14 27.29 -8.23 27.87
CA CYS A 14 26.22 -9.14 27.52
C CYS A 14 26.68 -10.27 26.58
N LYS A 15 25.94 -11.38 26.58
CA LYS A 15 26.18 -12.55 25.71
C LYS A 15 25.63 -12.40 24.28
N PHE A 16 25.09 -11.24 23.95
CA PHE A 16 24.50 -10.94 22.65
C PHE A 16 25.18 -9.72 22.03
N PRO A 17 25.26 -9.65 20.69
CA PRO A 17 25.86 -8.51 20.00
C PRO A 17 25.06 -7.23 20.30
N ILE A 18 25.76 -6.12 20.48
CA ILE A 18 25.18 -4.77 20.65
C ILE A 18 25.61 -3.92 19.47
N GLU A 19 24.67 -3.18 18.90
CA GLU A 19 24.89 -2.23 17.82
C GLU A 19 24.66 -0.81 18.31
N PHE A 20 25.51 0.11 17.90
CA PHE A 20 25.35 1.54 18.15
C PHE A 20 24.89 2.20 16.86
N TYR A 21 23.73 2.84 16.90
CA TYR A 21 23.24 3.65 15.80
C TYR A 21 23.21 5.11 16.22
N SER A 22 23.43 6.00 15.26
CA SER A 22 23.36 7.44 15.47
C SER A 22 22.44 8.05 14.42
N LEU A 23 21.39 8.76 14.85
CA LEU A 23 20.45 9.36 13.90
C LEU A 23 21.11 10.42 13.00
N ASP A 24 22.14 11.10 13.51
CA ASP A 24 22.74 12.26 12.86
C ASP A 24 24.08 11.96 12.16
N PHE A 25 24.79 10.91 12.61
CA PHE A 25 26.16 10.62 12.16
C PHE A 25 26.31 9.27 11.44
N ASP A 26 25.28 8.44 11.44
CA ASP A 26 25.30 7.15 10.78
C ASP A 26 24.79 7.26 9.34
N GLU A 27 25.69 7.11 8.38
CA GLU A 27 25.36 7.14 6.95
C GLU A 27 24.36 6.03 6.57
N GLN A 28 24.46 4.85 7.20
CA GLN A 28 23.56 3.73 6.92
C GLN A 28 22.13 4.07 7.37
N TYR A 29 21.97 4.66 8.55
CA TYR A 29 20.67 5.11 9.04
C TYR A 29 20.03 6.13 8.09
N LEU A 30 20.80 7.11 7.61
CA LEU A 30 20.29 8.15 6.70
C LEU A 30 19.81 7.58 5.37
N GLU A 31 20.53 6.59 4.83
CA GLU A 31 20.12 5.88 3.61
C GLU A 31 18.84 5.07 3.85
N GLU A 32 18.77 4.30 4.94
CA GLU A 32 17.58 3.51 5.29
C GLU A 32 16.36 4.41 5.51
N GLU A 33 16.51 5.55 6.19
CA GLU A 33 15.41 6.50 6.42
C GLU A 33 14.89 7.07 5.11
N LYS A 34 15.78 7.41 4.16
CA LYS A 34 15.40 7.90 2.83
C LYS A 34 14.62 6.83 2.06
N ILE A 35 15.05 5.58 2.12
CA ILE A 35 14.36 4.45 1.49
C ILE A 35 12.97 4.29 2.09
N LEU A 36 12.86 4.24 3.42
CA LEU A 36 11.60 4.08 4.14
C LEU A 36 10.62 5.23 3.82
N ARG A 37 11.12 6.46 3.78
CA ARG A 37 10.32 7.64 3.43
C ARG A 37 9.70 7.53 2.04
N ILE A 38 10.43 6.97 1.08
CA ILE A 38 9.98 6.85 -0.31
C ILE A 38 9.10 5.61 -0.50
N ALA A 39 9.52 4.45 0.00
CA ALA A 39 8.85 3.17 -0.18
C ALA A 39 7.55 3.06 0.64
N VAL A 40 7.54 3.60 1.86
CA VAL A 40 6.41 3.49 2.80
C VAL A 40 5.59 4.77 2.82
N GLY A 41 6.23 5.94 2.76
CA GLY A 41 5.58 7.24 2.86
C GLY A 41 4.79 7.68 1.62
N SER A 42 5.02 7.08 0.46
CA SER A 42 4.30 7.43 -0.78
C SER A 42 2.92 6.77 -0.91
N GLY A 43 2.60 5.78 -0.07
CA GLY A 43 1.44 4.89 -0.25
C GLY A 43 0.46 4.81 0.92
N SER A 44 0.69 5.49 2.04
CA SER A 44 -0.24 5.50 3.17
C SER A 44 -0.57 6.91 3.64
N GLU A 45 -1.85 7.28 3.59
CA GLU A 45 -2.40 8.19 4.58
C GLU A 45 -2.31 7.45 5.92
N TYR A 46 -1.58 7.99 6.91
CA TYR A 46 -1.38 7.44 8.26
C TYR A 46 -0.50 6.17 8.30
N SER A 47 0.71 6.17 8.86
CA SER A 47 1.13 6.76 10.14
C SER A 47 2.66 6.86 10.19
N LYS A 48 3.18 7.84 10.94
CA LYS A 48 4.62 8.03 11.21
C LYS A 48 5.30 6.81 11.87
N THR A 49 4.51 5.84 12.32
CA THR A 49 4.96 4.68 13.08
C THR A 49 4.49 3.41 12.39
N PHE A 50 5.43 2.56 12.00
CA PHE A 50 5.14 1.24 11.46
C PHE A 50 5.97 0.18 12.19
N LEU A 51 5.44 -1.03 12.24
CA LEU A 51 6.10 -2.17 12.90
C LEU A 51 6.90 -2.95 11.86
N MET A 52 8.20 -3.05 12.06
CA MET A 52 9.08 -3.89 11.25
C MET A 52 9.36 -5.23 11.94
N PRO A 53 9.71 -6.28 11.17
CA PRO A 53 10.29 -7.51 11.70
C PRO A 53 11.50 -7.22 12.61
N SER A 54 11.72 -8.06 13.61
CA SER A 54 12.96 -8.00 14.39
C SER A 54 14.15 -8.28 13.46
N ARG A 55 15.14 -7.39 13.48
CA ARG A 55 16.39 -7.50 12.72
C ARG A 55 17.53 -7.97 13.60
N ALA A 56 18.45 -8.76 13.04
CA ALA A 56 19.73 -9.03 13.66
C ALA A 56 20.63 -7.78 13.58
N VAL A 57 21.67 -7.75 14.42
CA VAL A 57 22.68 -6.68 14.39
C VAL A 57 23.35 -6.63 13.02
N GLY A 58 23.39 -5.45 12.40
CA GLY A 58 23.95 -5.21 11.07
C GLY A 58 23.09 -5.72 9.90
N GLU A 59 21.85 -6.17 10.14
CA GLU A 59 20.95 -6.60 9.08
C GLU A 59 20.29 -5.39 8.38
N THR A 60 20.31 -5.40 7.04
CA THR A 60 19.73 -4.34 6.22
C THR A 60 18.20 -4.34 6.26
N LEU A 61 17.59 -3.32 5.64
CA LEU A 61 16.14 -3.29 5.44
C LEU A 61 15.62 -4.55 4.75
N PRO A 62 14.38 -4.98 5.07
CA PRO A 62 13.76 -6.11 4.38
C PRO A 62 13.77 -5.93 2.86
N PRO A 63 14.05 -6.99 2.08
CA PRO A 63 14.12 -6.91 0.63
C PRO A 63 12.82 -6.42 -0.01
N GLU A 64 11.65 -6.67 0.61
CA GLU A 64 10.37 -6.16 0.12
C GLU A 64 10.33 -4.62 0.07
N VAL A 65 10.99 -3.97 1.02
CA VAL A 65 11.09 -2.50 1.09
C VAL A 65 12.08 -2.00 0.03
N LEU A 66 13.20 -2.69 -0.16
CA LEU A 66 14.21 -2.36 -1.17
C LEU A 66 13.65 -2.52 -2.60
N GLU A 67 12.89 -3.58 -2.85
CA GLU A 67 12.20 -3.81 -4.12
C GLU A 67 11.19 -2.71 -4.43
N GLU A 68 10.39 -2.30 -3.44
CA GLU A 68 9.41 -1.22 -3.63
C GLU A 68 10.11 0.11 -3.92
N TYR A 69 11.24 0.38 -3.26
CA TYR A 69 12.04 1.57 -3.52
C TYR A 69 12.57 1.62 -4.96
N GLU A 70 13.13 0.52 -5.46
CA GLU A 70 13.60 0.41 -6.85
C GLU A 70 12.45 0.50 -7.86
N ALA A 71 11.31 -0.14 -7.56
CA ALA A 71 10.10 -0.03 -8.38
C ALA A 71 9.58 1.42 -8.44
N HIS A 72 9.58 2.12 -7.31
CA HIS A 72 9.19 3.53 -7.24
C HIS A 72 10.13 4.42 -8.06
N LYS A 73 11.45 4.18 -8.00
CA LYS A 73 12.44 4.88 -8.81
C LYS A 73 12.20 4.69 -10.31
N LYS A 74 11.93 3.45 -10.75
CA LYS A 74 11.58 3.15 -12.15
C LYS A 74 10.28 3.83 -12.59
N ARG A 75 9.24 3.77 -11.76
CA ARG A 75 7.94 4.42 -12.04
C ARG A 75 8.08 5.94 -12.18
N LYS A 76 8.89 6.56 -11.33
CA LYS A 76 9.18 8.00 -11.39
C LYS A 76 9.92 8.38 -12.68
N ALA A 77 10.89 7.56 -13.11
CA ALA A 77 11.60 7.77 -14.38
C ALA A 77 10.65 7.69 -15.58
N GLN A 78 9.85 6.62 -15.67
CA GLN A 78 8.86 6.44 -16.74
C GLN A 78 7.85 7.59 -16.79
N ARG A 79 7.38 8.06 -15.63
CA ARG A 79 6.45 9.20 -15.55
C ARG A 79 7.10 10.50 -16.03
N ALA A 80 8.38 10.72 -15.74
CA ALA A 80 9.12 11.88 -16.23
C ALA A 80 9.31 11.83 -17.75
N GLU A 81 9.61 10.66 -18.31
CA GLU A 81 9.72 10.45 -19.76
C GLU A 81 8.37 10.69 -20.46
N ILE A 82 7.28 10.11 -19.94
CA ILE A 82 5.93 10.35 -20.48
C ILE A 82 5.58 11.84 -20.40
N LYS A 83 5.84 12.49 -19.26
CA LYS A 83 5.58 13.93 -19.08
C LYS A 83 6.38 14.76 -20.10
N ALA A 84 7.67 14.50 -20.26
CA ALA A 84 8.51 15.18 -21.25
C ALA A 84 8.00 14.96 -22.69
N MET A 85 7.59 13.74 -23.04
CA MET A 85 7.03 13.44 -24.35
C MET A 85 5.69 14.14 -24.59
N THR A 86 4.82 14.21 -23.58
CA THR A 86 3.55 14.94 -23.67
C THR A 86 3.75 16.46 -23.78
N GLU A 87 4.72 17.02 -23.07
CA GLU A 87 5.04 18.45 -23.14
C GLU A 87 5.68 18.83 -24.47
N ALA A 88 6.55 17.99 -25.02
CA ALA A 88 7.11 18.17 -26.37
C ALA A 88 6.01 18.09 -27.44
N ARG A 89 5.10 17.12 -27.33
CA ARG A 89 3.95 16.99 -28.24
C ARG A 89 2.98 18.17 -28.13
N ALA A 90 2.70 18.66 -26.93
CA ALA A 90 1.85 19.83 -26.71
C ALA A 90 2.45 21.12 -27.29
N LYS A 91 3.78 21.28 -27.21
CA LYS A 91 4.49 22.39 -27.87
C LYS A 91 4.40 22.29 -29.40
N ALA A 92 4.61 21.10 -29.97
CA ALA A 92 4.48 20.89 -31.41
C ALA A 92 3.03 21.11 -31.92
N GLU A 93 2.01 20.72 -31.14
CA GLU A 93 0.60 20.95 -31.49
C GLU A 93 0.21 22.44 -31.38
N ALA A 94 0.78 23.18 -30.41
CA ALA A 94 0.59 24.63 -30.31
C ALA A 94 1.25 25.39 -31.48
N GLU A 95 2.42 24.94 -31.93
CA GLU A 95 3.14 25.51 -33.08
C GLU A 95 2.43 25.19 -34.41
N ALA A 96 1.91 23.96 -34.57
CA ALA A 96 1.09 23.58 -35.73
C ALA A 96 -0.23 24.36 -35.82
N LYS A 97 -0.84 24.72 -34.67
CA LYS A 97 -2.08 25.52 -34.62
C LYS A 97 -1.86 27.01 -34.92
N ALA A 98 -0.61 27.48 -34.95
CA ALA A 98 -0.25 28.83 -35.37
C ALA A 98 -0.12 28.99 -36.90
N MET A 99 -0.15 27.88 -37.65
CA MET A 99 -0.20 27.89 -39.11
C MET A 99 -1.65 27.64 -39.57
N GLY A 100 -2.18 28.55 -40.40
CA GLY A 100 -3.60 28.65 -40.77
C GLY A 100 -4.23 27.41 -41.43
N PRO A 101 -5.56 27.41 -41.64
CA PRO A 101 -6.35 26.21 -41.83
C PRO A 101 -6.37 25.76 -43.28
N ASP A 102 -5.47 24.86 -43.67
CA ASP A 102 -5.63 24.00 -44.84
C ASP A 102 -4.88 22.69 -44.63
N ALA A 103 -5.44 21.77 -43.83
CA ALA A 103 -4.99 20.37 -43.74
C ALA A 103 -6.08 19.43 -43.17
N PRO A 104 -6.14 18.17 -43.63
CA PRO A 104 -7.30 17.30 -43.49
C PRO A 104 -7.46 16.75 -42.06
N ALA A 105 -8.71 16.39 -41.74
CA ALA A 105 -9.17 15.90 -40.44
C ALA A 105 -8.18 14.92 -39.77
N TYR A 106 -7.42 15.43 -38.79
CA TYR A 106 -6.63 14.61 -37.89
C TYR A 106 -7.59 13.72 -37.10
N ARG A 107 -7.59 12.43 -37.43
CA ARG A 107 -8.29 11.43 -36.64
C ARG A 107 -7.56 11.35 -35.30
N ARG A 108 -8.20 11.88 -34.25
CA ARG A 108 -7.79 11.76 -32.85
C ARG A 108 -7.61 10.29 -32.49
N THR A 109 -6.40 9.77 -32.65
CA THR A 109 -5.98 8.57 -31.94
C THR A 109 -5.52 9.01 -30.56
N VAL A 110 -6.45 8.89 -29.60
CA VAL A 110 -6.10 8.93 -28.18
C VAL A 110 -5.24 7.69 -27.95
N ALA A 111 -3.92 7.87 -27.87
CA ALA A 111 -3.03 6.80 -27.47
C ALA A 111 -3.41 6.42 -26.04
N PHE A 112 -4.08 5.28 -25.91
CA PHE A 112 -4.39 4.68 -24.62
C PHE A 112 -3.06 4.17 -24.03
N TYR A 113 -2.47 4.97 -23.15
CA TYR A 113 -1.45 4.47 -22.25
C TYR A 113 -2.21 3.69 -21.19
N PRO A 114 -1.99 2.36 -21.05
CA PRO A 114 -2.51 1.67 -19.90
C PRO A 114 -1.85 2.33 -18.69
N GLU A 115 -2.64 3.06 -17.90
CA GLU A 115 -2.19 3.42 -16.57
C GLU A 115 -1.75 2.12 -15.90
N PRO A 116 -0.55 2.05 -15.31
CA PRO A 116 -0.16 0.88 -14.57
C PRO A 116 -1.19 0.74 -13.45
N VAL A 117 -2.07 -0.25 -13.59
CA VAL A 117 -3.13 -0.55 -12.64
C VAL A 117 -2.43 -0.94 -11.35
N VAL A 118 -2.19 0.06 -10.49
CA VAL A 118 -1.53 -0.15 -9.20
C VAL A 118 -2.55 -0.90 -8.33
N LYS A 119 -2.40 -2.22 -8.26
CA LYS A 119 -3.09 -3.02 -7.26
C LYS A 119 -2.44 -2.71 -5.90
N VAL A 120 -2.86 -1.63 -5.24
CA VAL A 120 -2.42 -1.29 -3.88
C VAL A 120 -3.35 -1.95 -2.88
N THR A 121 -2.92 -3.06 -2.29
CA THR A 121 -3.29 -3.41 -0.90
C THR A 121 -2.24 -4.29 -0.20
N ASP A 122 -1.00 -4.38 -0.68
CA ASP A 122 0.08 -5.12 0.03
C ASP A 122 1.28 -4.19 0.28
N ASN A 123 1.20 -3.38 1.35
CA ASN A 123 2.33 -2.53 1.79
C ASN A 123 3.59 -3.41 1.96
N PRO A 124 4.78 -3.02 1.47
CA PRO A 124 6.03 -3.77 1.63
C PRO A 124 6.32 -4.19 3.08
N ILE A 125 5.93 -3.37 4.08
CA ILE A 125 6.12 -3.72 5.50
C ILE A 125 5.25 -4.91 5.90
N SER A 126 3.98 -4.93 5.48
CA SER A 126 3.08 -6.04 5.78
C SER A 126 3.60 -7.35 5.20
N ARG A 127 4.15 -7.31 3.98
CA ARG A 127 4.78 -8.46 3.33
C ARG A 127 6.00 -8.95 4.12
N ALA A 128 6.87 -8.02 4.55
CA ALA A 128 8.03 -8.36 5.37
C ALA A 128 7.65 -9.01 6.72
N VAL A 129 6.59 -8.51 7.38
CA VAL A 129 6.08 -9.08 8.64
C VAL A 129 5.51 -10.48 8.44
N MET A 130 4.75 -10.71 7.37
CA MET A 130 4.21 -12.05 7.04
C MET A 130 5.33 -13.06 6.81
N ARG A 131 6.34 -12.69 6.00
CA ARG A 131 7.52 -13.52 5.76
C ARG A 131 8.21 -13.89 7.06
N HIS A 132 8.46 -12.91 7.92
CA HIS A 132 9.12 -13.13 9.21
C HIS A 132 8.33 -14.08 10.12
N ARG A 133 6.99 -14.06 10.05
CA ARG A 133 6.10 -14.96 10.80
C ARG A 133 5.89 -16.32 10.15
N GLY A 134 6.49 -16.58 8.98
CA GLY A 134 6.26 -17.81 8.22
C GLY A 134 4.82 -17.95 7.71
N VAL A 135 4.09 -16.84 7.56
CA VAL A 135 2.75 -16.82 6.98
C VAL A 135 2.89 -16.78 5.47
N ASP A 136 2.38 -17.80 4.79
CA ASP A 136 2.40 -17.86 3.32
C ASP A 136 1.24 -17.02 2.74
N PRO A 137 1.52 -15.93 2.00
CA PRO A 137 0.49 -15.12 1.37
C PRO A 137 -0.32 -15.89 0.30
N SER A 138 0.18 -17.03 -0.18
CA SER A 138 -0.54 -17.88 -1.13
C SER A 138 -1.61 -18.77 -0.47
N LEU A 139 -1.50 -19.01 0.85
CA LEU A 139 -2.49 -19.75 1.65
C LEU A 139 -3.59 -18.84 2.20
N GLU A 140 -3.34 -17.52 2.29
CA GLU A 140 -4.43 -16.56 2.39
C GLU A 140 -5.22 -16.61 1.09
N ARG A 141 -6.44 -17.15 1.16
CA ARG A 141 -7.35 -17.21 0.01
C ARG A 141 -7.36 -15.82 -0.66
N PRO A 142 -7.25 -15.70 -2.00
CA PRO A 142 -7.37 -14.43 -2.73
C PRO A 142 -8.67 -13.64 -2.47
N LYS A 143 -9.61 -14.24 -1.71
CA LYS A 143 -10.89 -13.68 -1.25
C LYS A 143 -10.79 -12.90 0.09
N ALA A 144 -9.70 -13.01 0.84
CA ALA A 144 -9.43 -12.15 2.01
C ALA A 144 -8.84 -10.79 1.62
N ARG A 145 -8.79 -10.51 0.32
CA ARG A 145 -8.53 -9.20 -0.27
C ARG A 145 -9.59 -8.23 0.22
N GLN A 146 -9.36 -7.61 1.37
CA GLN A 146 -10.16 -6.53 1.98
C GLN A 146 -11.55 -6.43 1.34
N GLN A 147 -12.43 -7.38 1.61
CA GLN A 147 -13.84 -7.13 1.37
C GLN A 147 -14.19 -6.05 2.36
N ARG A 148 -14.06 -4.79 1.93
CA ARG A 148 -14.67 -3.63 2.57
C ARG A 148 -16.18 -3.78 2.36
N GLY A 149 -16.76 -4.80 2.96
CA GLY A 149 -18.18 -5.04 3.04
C GLY A 149 -18.70 -4.32 4.28
N ILE A 150 -19.83 -3.65 4.15
CA ILE A 150 -20.54 -3.09 5.29
C ILE A 150 -21.44 -4.20 5.81
N VAL A 151 -21.28 -4.57 7.09
CA VAL A 151 -22.18 -5.51 7.75
C VAL A 151 -23.19 -4.71 8.56
N ILE A 152 -24.48 -4.90 8.26
CA ILE A 152 -25.59 -4.26 8.96
C ILE A 152 -26.26 -5.29 9.86
N ILE A 153 -26.25 -5.04 11.18
CA ILE A 153 -26.89 -5.92 12.17
C ILE A 153 -28.19 -5.26 12.63
N ILE A 154 -29.33 -5.92 12.36
CA ILE A 154 -30.66 -5.44 12.78
C ILE A 154 -31.12 -6.26 13.98
N HIS A 155 -31.19 -5.61 15.14
CA HIS A 155 -31.64 -6.23 16.40
C HIS A 155 -32.86 -5.50 16.97
N GLY A 156 -33.63 -6.17 17.83
CA GLY A 156 -34.83 -5.58 18.45
C GLY A 156 -35.77 -6.63 19.05
N ALA A 157 -36.86 -6.19 19.69
CA ALA A 157 -37.84 -7.06 20.33
C ALA A 157 -38.53 -8.03 19.34
N PRO A 158 -38.96 -9.23 19.77
CA PRO A 158 -39.69 -10.17 18.91
C PRO A 158 -40.88 -9.48 18.21
N ARG A 159 -41.10 -9.79 16.93
CA ARG A 159 -42.18 -9.21 16.09
C ARG A 159 -42.09 -7.71 15.77
N ALA A 160 -40.97 -7.04 16.07
CA ALA A 160 -40.75 -5.62 15.73
C ALA A 160 -40.50 -5.34 14.22
N GLY A 161 -40.86 -6.26 13.31
CA GLY A 161 -40.67 -6.05 11.85
C GLY A 161 -39.22 -6.09 11.35
N LYS A 162 -38.28 -6.58 12.16
CA LYS A 162 -36.84 -6.65 11.83
C LYS A 162 -36.56 -7.35 10.50
N SER A 163 -37.25 -8.45 10.24
CA SER A 163 -37.11 -9.24 9.03
C SER A 163 -37.56 -8.49 7.78
N ASP A 164 -38.64 -7.71 7.89
CA ASP A 164 -39.19 -6.94 6.78
C ASP A 164 -38.28 -5.76 6.42
N ILE A 165 -37.71 -5.10 7.43
CA ILE A 165 -36.73 -4.02 7.25
C ILE A 165 -35.44 -4.58 6.65
N ALA A 166 -34.96 -5.74 7.15
CA ALA A 166 -33.77 -6.40 6.61
C ALA A 166 -33.97 -6.78 5.13
N ALA A 167 -35.10 -7.39 4.79
CA ALA A 167 -35.43 -7.76 3.41
C ALA A 167 -35.51 -6.54 2.49
N SER A 168 -36.08 -5.43 2.97
CA SER A 168 -36.17 -4.18 2.22
C SER A 168 -34.78 -3.57 1.97
N LEU A 169 -33.90 -3.59 2.97
CA LEU A 169 -32.52 -3.11 2.83
C LEU A 169 -31.71 -3.98 1.87
N CYS A 170 -31.87 -5.31 1.94
CA CYS A 170 -31.23 -6.25 1.03
C CYS A 170 -31.67 -6.03 -0.42
N TYR A 171 -32.97 -5.78 -0.66
CA TYR A 171 -33.47 -5.45 -1.99
C TYR A 171 -32.94 -4.11 -2.50
N TYR A 172 -32.88 -3.09 -1.64
CA TYR A 172 -32.45 -1.75 -2.05
C TYR A 172 -30.95 -1.66 -2.37
N TYR A 173 -30.12 -2.34 -1.58
CA TYR A 173 -28.66 -2.29 -1.72
C TYR A 173 -28.06 -3.48 -2.48
N ASP A 174 -28.89 -4.38 -3.01
CA ASP A 174 -28.45 -5.65 -3.64
C ASP A 174 -27.49 -6.42 -2.72
N ALA A 175 -27.91 -6.64 -1.48
CA ALA A 175 -27.09 -7.22 -0.41
C ALA A 175 -27.59 -8.59 0.02
N ASP A 176 -26.66 -9.45 0.45
CA ASP A 176 -26.98 -10.77 0.99
C ASP A 176 -27.72 -10.65 2.34
N TYR A 177 -28.75 -11.48 2.51
CA TYR A 177 -29.56 -11.53 3.73
C TYR A 177 -29.24 -12.80 4.53
N LEU A 178 -28.75 -12.64 5.76
CA LEU A 178 -28.44 -13.75 6.66
C LEU A 178 -29.28 -13.68 7.95
N ARG A 179 -29.98 -14.77 8.26
CA ARG A 179 -30.71 -14.94 9.52
C ARG A 179 -29.98 -15.92 10.44
N ILE A 180 -29.52 -15.42 11.59
CA ILE A 180 -28.76 -16.21 12.57
C ILE A 180 -29.58 -17.40 13.08
N ASP A 181 -30.88 -17.21 13.36
CA ASP A 181 -31.76 -18.29 13.81
C ASP A 181 -31.71 -19.50 12.87
N THR A 182 -31.71 -19.26 11.55
CA THR A 182 -31.69 -20.32 10.54
C THR A 182 -30.36 -21.08 10.58
N VAL A 183 -29.25 -20.35 10.65
CA VAL A 183 -27.90 -20.96 10.72
C VAL A 183 -27.75 -21.81 11.98
N VAL A 184 -28.25 -21.32 13.11
CA VAL A 184 -28.18 -22.04 14.39
C VAL A 184 -29.06 -23.30 14.35
N ILE A 185 -30.28 -23.22 13.81
CA ILE A 185 -31.17 -24.38 13.68
C ILE A 185 -30.53 -25.44 12.77
N GLU A 186 -30.01 -25.04 11.62
CA GLU A 186 -29.37 -25.95 10.66
C GLU A 186 -28.15 -26.67 11.26
N ALA A 187 -27.34 -25.95 12.03
CA ALA A 187 -26.19 -26.52 12.73
C ALA A 187 -26.59 -27.52 13.82
N ILE A 188 -27.70 -27.30 14.51
CA ILE A 188 -28.22 -28.23 15.54
C ILE A 188 -28.86 -29.46 14.88
N THR A 189 -29.50 -29.33 13.73
CA THR A 189 -30.16 -30.45 13.05
C THR A 189 -29.21 -31.33 12.24
N ASN A 190 -28.08 -30.78 11.77
CA ASN A 190 -27.12 -31.47 10.90
C ASN A 190 -25.78 -31.81 11.60
N GLY A 191 -25.65 -31.53 12.90
CA GLY A 191 -24.48 -31.87 13.73
C GLY A 191 -24.74 -33.09 14.60
#